data_AF-A0A2W5YEJ4-F1
#
_entry.id   AF-A0A2W5YEJ4-F1
#
_cell.length_a   1.000
_cell.length_b   1.000
_cell.length_c   1.000
_cell.angle_alpha   90.00
_cell.angle_beta   90.00
_cell.angle_gamma   90.00
#
_symmetry.space_group_name_H-M   'P 1'
#
loop_
_entity.id
_entity.type
_entity.pdbx_description
1 polymer ?
#
loop_
_entity_poly.entity_id
_entity_poly.type
_entity_poly.pdbx_seq_one_letter_code
_entity_poly.pdbx_strand_id
1 'polypeptide(L)'
;MPTSDKYAYLDTSAFLKLCWPEPETVALENYLSGWPQLVSAALIWTEALLAAQRHGPVRRAHVERRLLALPVLEISRALFREAGALAAPGLRSLDAIHLAAAISLGGDLGVIVTYDERMRSAAAALGLSVADPR
;
A
#
# COMPACT_ATOMS: atom_id res chain seq x y z
N MET A 1 -22.19 -11.58 8.42
CA MET A 1 -22.44 -10.31 7.70
C MET A 1 -21.64 -10.37 6.42
N PRO A 2 -22.15 -9.98 5.24
CA PRO A 2 -21.31 -9.91 4.06
C PRO A 2 -20.19 -8.90 4.33
N THR A 3 -18.94 -9.34 4.23
CA THR A 3 -17.80 -8.42 4.22
C THR A 3 -17.97 -7.56 2.98
N SER A 4 -18.18 -6.26 3.17
CA SER A 4 -18.22 -5.34 2.05
C SER A 4 -16.77 -4.95 1.81
N ASP A 5 -16.07 -5.74 1.00
CA ASP A 5 -14.69 -5.47 0.59
C ASP A 5 -14.66 -4.12 -0.15
N LYS A 6 -14.38 -3.03 0.58
CA LYS A 6 -14.47 -1.65 0.06
C LYS A 6 -13.12 -1.12 -0.36
N TYR A 7 -12.06 -1.53 0.32
CA TYR A 7 -10.73 -0.94 0.19
C TYR A 7 -9.75 -1.86 -0.53
N ALA A 8 -9.12 -1.34 -1.58
CA ALA A 8 -7.82 -1.80 -2.02
C ALA A 8 -6.74 -0.97 -1.31
N TYR A 9 -5.92 -1.67 -0.52
CA TYR A 9 -4.79 -1.07 0.16
C TYR A 9 -3.58 -1.03 -0.78
N LEU A 10 -2.99 0.14 -0.97
CA LEU A 10 -1.78 0.31 -1.78
C LEU A 10 -0.57 0.42 -0.85
N ASP A 11 0.43 -0.42 -1.04
CA ASP A 11 1.76 -0.12 -0.51
C ASP A 11 2.48 0.93 -1.39
N THR A 12 3.66 1.35 -0.97
CA THR A 12 4.45 2.31 -1.75
C THR A 12 4.82 1.80 -3.14
N SER A 13 5.13 0.49 -3.27
CA SER A 13 5.54 -0.07 -4.55
C SER A 13 4.42 0.00 -5.61
N ALA A 14 3.17 -0.29 -5.22
CA ALA A 14 2.02 -0.17 -6.10
C ALA A 14 1.71 1.28 -6.46
N PHE A 15 1.79 2.19 -5.49
CA PHE A 15 1.54 3.61 -5.75
C PHE A 15 2.55 4.23 -6.72
N LEU A 16 3.84 3.86 -6.62
CA LEU A 16 4.87 4.41 -7.50
C LEU A 16 4.67 3.99 -8.97
N LYS A 17 4.12 2.81 -9.24
CA LYS A 17 3.73 2.40 -10.60
C LYS A 17 2.66 3.28 -11.24
N LEU A 18 1.88 4.00 -10.42
CA LEU A 18 0.87 4.95 -10.89
C LEU A 18 1.45 6.37 -11.11
N CYS A 19 2.69 6.62 -10.66
CA CYS A 19 3.32 7.93 -10.75
C CYS A 19 4.07 8.15 -12.07
N TRP A 20 4.33 7.09 -12.82
CA TRP A 20 4.93 7.16 -14.16
C TRP A 20 4.62 5.89 -14.96
N PRO A 21 4.67 5.96 -16.29
CA PRO A 21 4.45 4.78 -17.12
C PRO A 21 5.50 3.69 -16.84
N GLU A 22 5.01 2.54 -16.41
CA GLU A 22 5.72 1.26 -16.29
C GLU A 22 4.92 0.19 -17.04
N PRO A 23 5.51 -0.99 -17.34
CA PRO A 23 4.79 -2.07 -18.02
C PRO A 23 3.48 -2.45 -17.33
N GLU A 24 3.44 -2.45 -16.01
CA GLU A 24 2.28 -2.87 -15.22
C GLU A 24 1.28 -1.73 -14.96
N THR A 25 1.57 -0.47 -15.31
CA THR A 25 0.72 0.69 -14.98
C THR A 25 -0.72 0.51 -15.51
N VAL A 26 -0.87 0.08 -16.76
CA VAL A 26 -2.20 -0.08 -17.39
C VAL A 26 -3.00 -1.19 -16.71
N ALA A 27 -2.37 -2.32 -16.43
CA ALA A 27 -3.01 -3.43 -15.74
C ALA A 27 -3.43 -3.02 -14.32
N LEU A 28 -2.57 -2.27 -13.62
CA LEU A 28 -2.86 -1.74 -12.29
C LEU A 28 -4.04 -0.77 -12.31
N GLU A 29 -4.06 0.21 -13.22
CA GLU A 29 -5.16 1.18 -13.32
C GLU A 29 -6.50 0.50 -13.58
N ASN A 30 -6.53 -0.46 -14.52
CA ASN A 30 -7.74 -1.24 -14.82
C ASN A 30 -8.20 -2.05 -13.60
N TYR A 31 -7.27 -2.70 -12.91
CA TYR A 31 -7.59 -3.47 -11.70
C TYR A 31 -8.15 -2.58 -10.60
N LEU A 32 -7.52 -1.43 -10.34
CA LEU A 32 -7.94 -0.50 -9.29
C LEU A 32 -9.29 0.18 -9.61
N SER A 33 -9.66 0.31 -10.89
CA SER A 33 -10.98 0.84 -11.28
C SER A 33 -12.16 0.00 -10.77
N GLY A 34 -11.94 -1.27 -10.45
CA GLY A 34 -12.94 -2.16 -9.87
C GLY A 34 -13.15 -2.00 -8.36
N TRP A 35 -12.30 -1.22 -7.69
CA TRP A 35 -12.34 -1.03 -6.24
C TRP A 35 -13.05 0.27 -5.86
N PRO A 36 -14.01 0.23 -4.92
CA PRO A 36 -14.74 1.43 -4.50
C PRO A 36 -13.85 2.52 -3.88
N GLN A 37 -12.84 2.10 -3.12
CA GLN A 37 -11.94 3.00 -2.39
C GLN A 37 -10.50 2.49 -2.46
N LEU A 38 -9.57 3.44 -2.58
CA LEU A 38 -8.13 3.21 -2.50
C LEU A 38 -7.60 3.87 -1.24
N VAL A 39 -6.68 3.22 -0.54
CA VAL A 39 -6.12 3.74 0.71
C VAL A 39 -4.69 3.25 0.92
N SER A 40 -3.90 4.00 1.69
CA SER A 40 -2.59 3.54 2.20
C SER A 40 -2.38 3.99 3.65
N ALA A 41 -1.26 3.61 4.26
CA ALA A 41 -0.81 4.22 5.51
C ALA A 41 -0.10 5.55 5.22
N ALA A 42 -0.17 6.51 6.14
CA ALA A 42 0.55 7.78 6.04
C ALA A 42 2.08 7.61 5.85
N LEU A 43 2.63 6.44 6.19
CA LEU A 43 4.01 6.04 5.89
C LEU A 43 4.39 6.22 4.41
N ILE A 44 3.43 6.05 3.49
CA ILE A 44 3.63 6.18 2.05
C ILE A 44 4.22 7.54 1.66
N TRP A 45 3.92 8.61 2.41
CA TRP A 45 4.51 9.92 2.19
C TRP A 45 6.03 9.90 2.29
N THR A 46 6.55 9.25 3.33
CA THR A 46 7.99 9.18 3.56
C THR A 46 8.65 8.32 2.49
N GLU A 47 8.10 7.13 2.24
CA GLU A 47 8.70 6.17 1.33
C GLU A 47 8.66 6.63 -0.13
N ALA A 48 7.50 7.11 -0.60
CA ALA A 48 7.34 7.56 -1.98
C ALA A 48 8.19 8.81 -2.27
N LEU A 49 8.26 9.77 -1.33
CA LEU A 49 9.10 10.97 -1.51
C LEU A 49 10.59 10.65 -1.49
N LEU A 50 11.04 9.70 -0.65
CA LEU A 50 12.43 9.23 -0.65
C LEU A 50 12.77 8.48 -1.93
N ALA A 51 11.86 7.66 -2.44
CA ALA A 51 12.03 6.99 -3.73
C ALA A 51 12.13 8.02 -4.87
N ALA A 52 11.21 8.98 -4.92
CA ALA A 52 11.16 10.02 -5.94
C ALA A 52 12.38 10.96 -5.91
N GLN A 53 12.99 11.16 -4.74
CA GLN A 53 14.18 11.99 -4.56
C GLN A 53 15.31 11.60 -5.53
N ARG A 54 15.46 10.30 -5.79
CA ARG A 54 16.52 9.74 -6.68
C ARG A 54 16.32 10.11 -8.15
N HIS A 55 15.14 10.58 -8.52
CA HIS A 55 14.77 10.91 -9.89
C HIS A 55 14.62 12.42 -10.15
N GLY A 56 15.00 13.25 -9.18
CA GLY A 56 15.05 14.70 -9.33
C GLY A 56 13.76 15.43 -8.93
N PRO A 57 13.82 16.78 -8.86
CA PRO A 57 12.79 17.61 -8.24
C PRO A 57 11.45 17.56 -8.97
N VAL A 58 11.45 17.42 -10.30
CA VAL A 58 10.23 17.33 -11.11
C VAL A 58 9.43 16.07 -10.77
N ARG A 59 10.11 14.93 -10.63
CA ARG A 59 9.46 13.65 -10.26
C ARG A 59 8.96 13.69 -8.82
N ARG A 60 9.75 14.25 -7.91
CA ARG A 60 9.33 14.46 -6.51
C ARG A 60 8.04 15.27 -6.43
N ALA A 61 7.98 16.42 -7.10
CA ALA A 61 6.79 17.26 -7.12
C ALA A 61 5.57 16.55 -7.76
N HIS A 62 5.79 15.72 -8.78
CA HIS A 62 4.72 14.90 -9.35
C HIS A 62 4.17 13.89 -8.34
N VAL A 63 5.04 13.14 -7.67
CA VAL A 63 4.66 12.15 -6.64
C VAL A 63 3.90 12.82 -5.49
N GLU A 64 4.38 13.97 -5.03
CA GLU A 64 3.72 14.76 -3.98
C GLU A 64 2.28 15.15 -4.35
N ARG A 65 2.05 15.61 -5.59
CA ARG A 65 0.69 15.90 -6.07
C ARG A 65 -0.21 14.67 -6.13
N ARG A 66 0.34 13.51 -6.50
CA ARG A 66 -0.43 12.25 -6.53
C ARG A 66 -0.80 11.79 -5.12
N LEU A 67 0.10 11.97 -4.14
CA LEU A 67 -0.16 11.63 -2.74
C LEU A 67 -1.28 12.47 -2.13
N LEU A 68 -1.40 13.76 -2.50
CA LEU A 68 -2.50 14.62 -2.03
C LEU A 68 -3.90 14.11 -2.42
N ALA A 69 -4.00 13.29 -3.47
CA ALA A 69 -5.26 12.72 -3.93
C ALA A 69 -5.55 11.32 -3.34
N LEU A 70 -4.59 10.72 -2.63
CA LEU A 70 -4.72 9.39 -2.06
C LEU A 70 -5.17 9.50 -0.58
N PRO A 71 -6.33 8.92 -0.20
CA PRO A 71 -6.69 8.78 1.20
C PRO A 71 -5.63 7.98 1.96
N VAL A 72 -5.20 8.48 3.12
CA VAL A 72 -4.23 7.80 3.97
C VAL A 72 -4.78 7.58 5.38
N LEU A 73 -4.41 6.45 5.97
CA LEU A 73 -4.64 6.14 7.37
C LEU A 73 -3.52 6.73 8.20
N GLU A 74 -3.89 7.58 9.15
CA GLU A 74 -2.94 8.15 10.10
C GLU A 74 -2.35 7.09 11.02
N ILE A 75 -1.05 7.19 11.28
CA ILE A 75 -0.32 6.20 12.07
C ILE A 75 -0.29 6.64 13.53
N SER A 76 -0.94 5.86 14.39
CA SER A 76 -0.94 6.08 15.82
C SER A 76 0.09 5.21 16.55
N ARG A 77 0.38 5.54 17.82
CA ARG A 77 1.17 4.66 18.69
C ARG A 77 0.54 3.26 18.85
N ALA A 78 -0.79 3.15 18.81
CA ALA A 78 -1.46 1.85 18.88
C ALA A 78 -1.14 1.01 17.63
N LEU A 79 -1.20 1.61 16.45
CA LEU A 79 -0.87 0.95 15.19
C LEU A 79 0.58 0.46 15.15
N PHE A 80 1.54 1.23 15.68
CA PHE A 80 2.92 0.75 15.82
C PHE A 80 3.05 -0.48 16.74
N ARG A 81 2.25 -0.56 17.79
CA ARG A 81 2.23 -1.74 18.67
C ARG A 81 1.64 -2.95 17.98
N GLU A 82 0.57 -2.76 17.20
CA GLU A 82 -0.04 -3.80 16.37
C GLU A 82 0.95 -4.31 15.33
N ALA A 83 1.65 -3.42 14.63
CA ALA A 83 2.72 -3.77 13.69
C ALA A 83 3.82 -4.61 14.35
N GLY A 84 4.26 -4.22 15.55
CA GLY A 84 5.27 -4.97 16.31
C GLY A 84 4.81 -6.33 16.82
N ALA A 85 3.50 -6.60 16.84
CA ALA A 85 2.94 -7.89 17.23
C ALA A 85 2.72 -8.85 16.05
N LEU A 86 2.87 -8.37 14.81
CA LEU A 86 2.72 -9.21 13.63
C LEU A 86 3.85 -10.23 13.54
N ALA A 87 3.49 -11.49 13.33
CA ALA A 87 4.42 -12.59 13.16
C ALA A 87 4.34 -13.14 11.74
N ALA A 88 5.27 -12.71 10.88
CA ALA A 88 5.46 -13.27 9.55
C ALA A 88 6.97 -13.43 9.25
N PRO A 89 7.42 -14.52 8.60
CA PRO A 89 8.82 -14.75 8.33
C PRO A 89 9.46 -13.62 7.52
N GLY A 90 10.58 -13.07 8.01
CA GLY A 90 11.33 -12.01 7.32
C GLY A 90 10.64 -10.64 7.27
N LEU A 91 9.55 -10.45 8.02
CA LEU A 91 8.80 -9.19 8.06
C LEU A 91 9.67 -8.04 8.60
N ARG A 92 9.78 -6.96 7.82
CA ARG A 92 10.51 -5.75 8.21
C ARG A 92 9.57 -4.75 8.88
N SER A 93 10.15 -3.78 9.58
CA SER A 93 9.37 -2.79 10.34
C SER A 93 8.42 -1.96 9.48
N LEU A 94 8.84 -1.53 8.29
CA LEU A 94 8.01 -0.70 7.40
C LEU A 94 6.87 -1.52 6.78
N ASP A 95 7.17 -2.72 6.31
CA ASP A 95 6.17 -3.69 5.83
C ASP A 95 5.16 -4.00 6.95
N ALA A 96 5.62 -4.20 8.18
CA ALA A 96 4.74 -4.46 9.33
C ALA A 96 3.79 -3.30 9.59
N ILE A 97 4.24 -2.06 9.43
CA ILE A 97 3.39 -0.86 9.57
C ILE A 97 2.34 -0.80 8.47
N HIS A 98 2.72 -1.09 7.22
CA HIS A 98 1.76 -1.18 6.12
C HIS A 98 0.71 -2.27 6.37
N LEU A 99 1.15 -3.47 6.77
CA LEU A 99 0.25 -4.59 7.05
C LEU A 99 -0.68 -4.32 8.24
N ALA A 100 -0.18 -3.73 9.33
CA ALA A 100 -1.02 -3.34 10.46
C ALA A 100 -2.07 -2.31 10.05
N ALA A 101 -1.70 -1.31 9.25
CA ALA A 101 -2.64 -0.33 8.73
C ALA A 101 -3.70 -0.98 7.82
N ALA A 102 -3.30 -1.91 6.94
CA ALA A 102 -4.26 -2.66 6.13
C ALA A 102 -5.21 -3.48 6.99
N ILE A 103 -4.69 -4.23 7.97
CA ILE A 103 -5.48 -5.06 8.91
C ILE A 103 -6.45 -4.20 9.72
N SER A 104 -6.09 -2.95 10.05
CA SER A 104 -6.96 -2.05 10.82
C SER A 104 -8.28 -1.69 10.11
N LEU A 105 -8.36 -1.87 8.78
CA LEU A 105 -9.61 -1.73 8.01
C LEU A 105 -10.60 -2.88 8.25
N GLY A 106 -10.15 -3.97 8.90
CA GLY A 106 -10.99 -5.10 9.29
C GLY A 106 -11.70 -5.73 8.09
N GLY A 107 -13.00 -6.00 8.24
CA GLY A 107 -13.83 -6.62 7.20
C GLY A 107 -14.15 -5.75 5.99
N ASP A 108 -13.66 -4.50 5.96
CA ASP A 108 -13.75 -3.63 4.78
C ASP A 108 -12.48 -3.71 3.90
N LEU A 109 -11.39 -4.35 4.37
CA LEU A 109 -10.20 -4.63 3.55
C LEU A 109 -10.50 -5.74 2.55
N GLY A 110 -10.41 -5.43 1.26
CA GLY A 110 -10.57 -6.44 0.21
C GLY A 110 -9.26 -7.02 -0.31
N VAL A 111 -8.24 -6.18 -0.52
CA VAL A 111 -6.96 -6.62 -1.09
C VAL A 111 -5.82 -5.69 -0.69
N ILE A 112 -4.61 -6.24 -0.59
CA ILE A 112 -3.35 -5.48 -0.60
C ILE A 112 -2.75 -5.56 -2.00
N VAL A 113 -2.47 -4.41 -2.59
CA VAL A 113 -1.78 -4.32 -3.88
C VAL A 113 -0.32 -3.98 -3.63
N THR A 114 0.57 -4.87 -4.03
CA THR A 114 2.02 -4.72 -3.84
C THR A 114 2.81 -5.45 -4.93
N TYR A 115 3.87 -4.80 -5.38
CA TYR A 115 4.87 -5.37 -6.30
C TYR A 115 6.17 -5.76 -5.58
N ASP A 116 6.25 -5.57 -4.26
CA ASP A 116 7.34 -6.12 -3.46
C ASP A 116 7.03 -7.59 -3.08
N GLU A 117 7.90 -8.49 -3.50
CA GLU A 117 7.75 -9.94 -3.29
C GLU A 117 7.77 -10.33 -1.80
N ARG A 118 8.51 -9.59 -0.96
CA ARG A 118 8.58 -9.84 0.48
C ARG A 118 7.31 -9.39 1.16
N MET A 119 6.83 -8.18 0.84
CA MET A 119 5.54 -7.66 1.31
C MET A 119 4.40 -8.61 0.94
N ARG A 120 4.38 -9.11 -0.31
CA ARG A 120 3.44 -10.13 -0.76
C ARG A 120 3.49 -11.40 0.08
N SER A 121 4.70 -11.95 0.27
CA SER A 121 4.90 -13.18 1.03
C SER A 121 4.44 -13.02 2.48
N ALA A 122 4.75 -11.87 3.10
CA ALA A 122 4.34 -11.57 4.46
C ALA A 122 2.83 -11.38 4.60
N ALA A 123 2.19 -10.63 3.68
CA ALA A 123 0.74 -10.47 3.64
C ALA A 123 0.02 -11.82 3.47
N ALA A 124 0.51 -12.66 2.56
CA ALA A 124 -0.03 -14.00 2.35
C ALA A 124 0.13 -14.90 3.58
N ALA A 125 1.28 -14.83 4.27
CA ALA A 125 1.51 -15.56 5.52
C ALA A 125 0.56 -15.14 6.66
N LEU A 126 0.04 -13.91 6.61
CA LEU A 126 -0.99 -13.40 7.53
C LEU A 126 -2.42 -13.70 7.05
N GLY A 127 -2.59 -14.41 5.92
CA GLY A 127 -3.90 -14.77 5.37
C GLY A 127 -4.62 -13.64 4.62
N LEU A 128 -3.90 -12.58 4.25
CA LEU A 128 -4.47 -11.45 3.53
C LEU A 128 -4.51 -11.71 2.02
N SER A 129 -5.55 -11.19 1.36
CA SER A 129 -5.63 -11.19 -0.11
C SER A 129 -4.60 -10.23 -0.69
N VAL A 130 -3.85 -10.67 -1.70
CA VAL A 130 -2.79 -9.88 -2.35
C VAL A 130 -2.94 -9.89 -3.86
N ALA A 131 -2.67 -8.76 -4.51
CA ALA A 131 -2.67 -8.63 -5.97
C ALA A 131 -1.45 -7.85 -6.50
N ASP A 132 -1.00 -8.24 -7.70
CA ASP A 132 -0.02 -7.53 -8.52
C ASP A 132 -0.38 -7.60 -10.00
N PRO A 133 -1.35 -6.80 -10.46
CA PRO A 133 -1.76 -6.77 -11.86
C PRO A 133 -0.57 -6.54 -12.82
N ARG A 134 -0.50 -7.23 -13.95
CA ARG A 134 0.59 -7.09 -14.94
C ARG A 134 0.06 -7.01 -16.35
#